data_AF-A0A832ZRR7-F1
#
_entry.id   AF-A0A832ZRR7-F1
#
_cell.length_a   1.000
_cell.length_b   1.000
_cell.length_c   1.000
_cell.angle_alpha   90.00
_cell.angle_beta   90.00
_cell.angle_gamma   90.00
#
_symmetry.space_group_name_H-M   'P 1'
#
loop_
_entity.id
_entity.type
_entity.pdbx_description
1 polymer ?
#
loop_
_entity_poly.entity_id
_entity_poly.type
_entity_poly.pdbx_seq_one_letter_code
_entity_poly.pdbx_strand_id
1 'polypeptide(L)' 'MKIKIRRKSITNLIKYFRENWGAPFIIAFMGLLIGAAYYLSIGNDKYANTLAEYAYYNLVIGVALQFISYIKYGGDEE' A
#
# COMPACT_ATOMS: atom_id res chain seq x y z
N MET A 1 -21.78 13.13 19.97
CA MET A 1 -20.90 11.95 19.81
C MET A 1 -19.44 12.42 19.93
N LYS A 2 -18.74 12.15 21.04
CA LYS A 2 -17.33 12.56 21.22
C LYS A 2 -16.43 11.41 20.78
N ILE A 3 -15.85 11.51 19.59
CA ILE A 3 -14.87 10.53 19.09
C ILE A 3 -13.60 10.67 19.92
N LYS A 4 -13.46 9.89 20.99
CA LYS A 4 -12.17 9.74 21.69
C LYS A 4 -11.28 8.85 20.83
N ILE A 5 -10.55 9.45 19.89
CA ILE A 5 -9.50 8.77 19.13
C ILE A 5 -8.45 8.28 20.14
N ARG A 6 -8.44 6.96 20.40
CA ARG A 6 -7.50 6.28 21.29
C ARG A 6 -6.08 6.46 20.74
N ARG A 7 -5.29 7.39 21.29
CA ARG A 7 -3.88 7.67 20.92
C ARG A 7 -3.01 6.43 20.76
N LYS A 8 -3.28 5.34 21.50
CA LYS A 8 -2.56 4.06 21.42
C LYS A 8 -2.58 3.41 20.03
N SER A 9 -3.60 3.67 19.21
CA SER A 9 -3.75 3.03 17.89
C SER A 9 -2.79 3.59 16.82
N ILE A 10 -2.42 4.87 16.92
CA ILE A 10 -1.57 5.55 15.92
C ILE A 10 -0.12 5.09 16.05
N THR A 11 0.37 4.90 17.28
CA THR A 11 1.76 4.48 17.55
C THR A 11 2.05 3.09 16.97
N ASN A 12 1.09 2.17 17.08
CA ASN A 12 1.22 0.82 16.52
C ASN A 12 1.21 0.82 14.99
N LEU A 13 0.39 1.70 14.38
CA LEU A 13 0.35 1.87 12.93
C LEU A 13 1.69 2.41 12.40
N ILE A 14 2.26 3.43 13.06
CA ILE A 14 3.57 3.98 12.68
C ILE A 14 4.66 2.93 12.83
N LYS A 15 4.63 2.13 13.90
CA LYS A 15 5.57 1.02 14.09
C LYS A 15 5.46 0.00 12.96
N TYR A 16 4.23 -0.38 12.58
CA TYR A 16 3.97 -1.31 11.48
C TYR A 16 4.53 -0.80 10.15
N PHE A 17 4.33 0.46 9.79
CA PHE A 17 4.89 1.05 8.57
C PHE A 17 6.41 1.18 8.61
N ARG A 18 6.99 1.33 9.80
CA ARG A 18 8.45 1.38 9.99
C ARG A 18 9.11 0.01 9.88
N GLU A 19 8.38 -1.05 10.18
CA GLU A 19 8.85 -2.44 10.04
C GLU A 19 8.51 -3.01 8.66
N ASN A 20 7.38 -2.62 8.06
CA ASN A 20 6.91 -3.06 6.74
C ASN A 20 7.01 -1.93 5.71
N TRP A 21 8.20 -1.75 5.14
CA TRP A 21 8.48 -0.66 4.18
C TRP A 21 7.69 -0.80 2.87
N GLY A 22 7.24 -2.00 2.52
CA GLY A 22 6.43 -2.26 1.34
C GLY A 22 4.95 -1.92 1.48
N ALA A 23 4.43 -1.93 2.72
CA ALA A 23 3.01 -1.72 3.00
C ALA A 23 2.39 -0.45 2.38
N PRO A 24 3.01 0.76 2.46
CA PRO A 24 2.37 1.96 1.93
C PRO A 24 2.25 1.94 0.40
N PHE A 25 3.23 1.36 -0.29
CA PHE A 25 3.21 1.21 -1.74
C PHE A 25 2.17 0.17 -2.20
N ILE A 26 2.03 -0.94 -1.46
CA ILE A 26 1.00 -1.96 -1.75
C ILE A 26 -0.41 -1.37 -1.54
N ILE A 27 -0.61 -0.57 -0.48
CA ILE A 27 -1.89 0.11 -0.24
C ILE A 27 -2.19 1.12 -1.36
N ALA A 28 -1.19 1.90 -1.79
CA ALA A 28 -1.34 2.82 -2.91
C ALA A 28 -1.68 2.07 -4.22
N PHE A 29 -1.02 0.94 -4.49
CA PHE A 29 -1.34 0.05 -5.61
C PHE A 29 -2.80 -0.40 -5.59
N MET A 30 -3.31 -0.85 -4.45
CA MET A 30 -4.72 -1.26 -4.31
C MET A 30 -5.67 -0.09 -4.61
N GLY A 31 -5.39 1.11 -4.10
CA GLY A 31 -6.17 2.30 -4.38
C GLY A 31 -6.17 2.68 -5.86
N LEU A 32 -5.02 2.60 -6.52
CA LEU A 32 -4.88 2.88 -7.95
C LEU A 32 -5.66 1.87 -8.81
N LEU A 33 -5.67 0.58 -8.45
CA LEU A 33 -6.48 -0.43 -9.14
C LEU A 33 -7.99 -0.18 -9.00
N ILE A 34 -8.44 0.21 -7.82
CA ILE A 34 -9.85 0.58 -7.60
C ILE A 34 -10.21 1.79 -8.47
N GLY A 35 -9.32 2.78 -8.54
CA GLY A 35 -9.47 3.93 -9.43
C GLY A 35 -9.50 3.52 -10.91
N ALA A 36 -8.58 2.66 -11.34
CA ALA A 36 -8.54 2.16 -12.71
C ALA A 36 -9.84 1.43 -13.09
N ALA A 37 -10.35 0.56 -12.20
CA ALA A 37 -11.62 -0.13 -12.40
C ALA A 37 -12.81 0.83 -12.49
N TYR A 38 -12.83 1.89 -11.67
CA TYR A 38 -13.84 2.94 -11.76
C TYR A 38 -13.81 3.64 -13.13
N TYR A 39 -12.64 4.09 -13.58
CA TYR A 39 -12.52 4.73 -14.90
C TYR A 39 -12.87 3.78 -16.05
N LEU A 40 -12.52 2.49 -15.93
CA LEU A 40 -12.89 1.46 -16.90
C LEU A 40 -14.42 1.28 -16.97
N SER A 41 -15.11 1.31 -15.83
CA SER A 41 -16.57 1.14 -15.76
C SER A 41 -17.35 2.27 -16.43
N ILE A 42 -16.78 3.47 -16.51
CA ILE A 42 -17.37 4.62 -17.21
C ILE A 42 -16.86 4.77 -18.66
N GLY A 43 -16.12 3.77 -19.18
CA GLY A 43 -15.61 3.73 -20.55
C GLY A 43 -14.41 4.63 -20.82
N ASN A 44 -13.69 5.06 -19.79
CA ASN A 44 -12.53 5.93 -19.91
C ASN A 44 -11.21 5.14 -19.83
N ASP A 45 -10.94 4.37 -20.88
CA ASP A 45 -9.81 3.44 -20.96
C ASP A 45 -8.45 4.14 -20.83
N LYS A 46 -8.32 5.37 -21.34
CA LYS A 46 -7.07 6.13 -21.27
C LYS A 46 -6.64 6.38 -19.83
N TYR A 47 -7.57 6.84 -18.99
CA TYR A 47 -7.28 7.08 -17.58
C TYR A 47 -7.16 5.78 -16.79
N ALA A 48 -7.96 4.76 -17.10
CA ALA A 48 -7.86 3.44 -16.49
C ALA A 48 -6.46 2.82 -16.70
N ASN A 49 -5.97 2.83 -17.95
CA ASN A 49 -4.66 2.28 -18.30
C ASN A 49 -3.52 3.04 -17.63
N THR A 50 -3.61 4.38 -17.60
CA THR A 50 -2.62 5.22 -16.92
C THR A 50 -2.55 4.89 -15.42
N LEU A 51 -3.70 4.75 -14.76
CA LEU A 51 -3.76 4.37 -13.35
C LEU A 51 -3.22 2.96 -13.11
N ALA A 52 -3.51 2.01 -14.00
CA ALA A 52 -3.00 0.65 -13.92
C ALA A 52 -1.46 0.61 -14.05
N GLU A 53 -0.88 1.42 -14.94
CA GLU A 53 0.58 1.55 -15.08
C GLU A 53 1.22 2.06 -13.79
N TYR A 54 0.68 3.13 -13.19
CA TYR A 54 1.13 3.61 -11.89
C TYR A 54 0.95 2.58 -10.78
N ALA A 55 -0.14 1.79 -10.85
CA ALA A 55 -0.36 0.70 -9.92
C ALA A 55 0.80 -0.31 -10.02
N TYR A 56 1.19 -0.71 -11.23
CA TYR A 56 2.30 -1.65 -11.43
C TYR A 56 3.62 -1.14 -10.84
N TYR A 57 3.97 0.13 -11.05
CA TYR A 57 5.18 0.70 -10.43
C TYR A 57 5.12 0.64 -8.90
N ASN A 58 3.97 0.97 -8.30
CA ASN A 58 3.77 0.88 -6.85
C ASN A 58 3.87 -0.57 -6.34
N LEU A 59 3.31 -1.54 -7.08
CA LEU A 59 3.39 -2.95 -6.71
C LEU A 59 4.84 -3.45 -6.69
N VAL A 60 5.61 -3.16 -7.74
CA VAL A 60 7.01 -3.61 -7.84
C VAL A 60 7.85 -3.03 -6.70
N ILE A 61 7.73 -1.73 -6.44
CA ILE A 61 8.44 -1.07 -5.33
C ILE A 61 7.99 -1.66 -4.00
N GLY A 62 6.68 -1.83 -3.80
CA GLY A 62 6.11 -2.35 -2.57
C GLY A 62 6.56 -3.77 -2.26
N VAL A 63 6.54 -4.67 -3.24
CA VAL A 63 7.00 -6.06 -3.06
C VAL A 63 8.51 -6.11 -2.82
N ALA A 64 9.32 -5.32 -3.55
CA ALA A 64 10.75 -5.27 -3.33
C ALA A 64 11.10 -4.81 -1.91
N LEU A 65 10.46 -3.73 -1.43
CA LEU A 65 10.65 -3.22 -0.08
C LEU A 65 10.13 -4.17 1.00
N GLN A 66 8.99 -4.84 0.74
CA GLN A 66 8.45 -5.86 1.65
C GLN A 66 9.42 -7.03 1.79
N PHE A 67 10.03 -7.46 0.69
CA PHE A 67 11.03 -8.52 0.69
C PHE A 67 12.31 -8.13 1.44
N ILE A 68 12.82 -6.91 1.21
CA ILE A 68 13.99 -6.38 1.94
C ILE A 68 13.69 -6.29 3.45
N SER A 69 12.50 -5.80 3.81
CA SER A 69 12.03 -5.74 5.19
C SER A 69 11.97 -7.14 5.81
N TYR A 70 11.41 -8.12 5.09
CA TYR A 70 11.33 -9.50 5.56
C TYR A 70 12.71 -10.12 5.82
N ILE A 71 13.68 -9.92 4.93
CA ILE A 71 15.06 -10.39 5.15
C ILE A 71 15.69 -9.70 6.37
N LYS A 72 15.44 -8.40 6.54
CA LYS A 72 16.06 -7.59 7.59
C LYS A 72 15.47 -7.84 8.99
N TYR A 73 14.17 -8.10 9.08
CA TYR A 73 13.43 -8.15 10.35
C TYR A 73 12.75 -9.50 10.61
N GLY A 74 12.60 -10.36 9.60
CA GLY A 74 11.93 -11.67 9.70
C GLY A 74 12.89 -12.85 9.89
N GLY A 75 14.20 -12.62 9.91
CA GLY A 75 15.22 -13.64 10.15
C GLY A 75 15.57 -13.88 11.62
N ASP A 76 14.95 -13.16 12.56
CA ASP A 76 15.23 -13.26 14.00
C ASP A 76 14.31 -14.27 14.73
N GLU A 77 13.58 -15.13 14.00
CA GLU A 77 12.69 -16.16 14.57
C GLU A 77 13.25 -17.61 14.50
N GLU A 78 14.55 -17.80 14.25
CA GLU A 78 15.24 -19.10 14.47
C GLU A 78 16.40 -19.02 15.47
#